data_AF-A0A971FZL2-F1
#
_entry.id   AF-A0A971FZL2-F1
#
_cell.length_a   1.000
_cell.length_b   1.000
_cell.length_c   1.000
_cell.angle_alpha   90.00
_cell.angle_beta   90.00
_cell.angle_gamma   90.00
#
_symmetry.space_group_name_H-M   'P 1'
#
loop_
_entity.id
_entity.type
_entity.pdbx_description
1 polymer ?
#
loop_
_entity_poly.entity_id
_entity_poly.type
_entity_poly.pdbx_seq_one_letter_code
_entity_poly.pdbx_strand_id
1 'polypeptide(L)'
;MSAVGPPVADTPMWLSHHWPAQYERCAVIAGGHVCRRCLWLYPVAIVSAMVAAWGPWWPRSWDPVLIPLLPFPAVVEFVLDNLRLVRYSPVRQVVLTAVGAVAAGAGYVRYLDRPGDPLVWGTVAIWGTVCLVAAVVGHRRNRT
;
A
#
# COMPACT_ATOMS: atom_id res chain seq x y z
N MET A 1 -6.39 11.01 -32.37
CA MET A 1 -5.31 11.91 -31.97
C MET A 1 -5.52 12.24 -30.50
N SER A 2 -4.85 11.54 -29.59
CA SER A 2 -4.93 11.85 -28.15
C SER A 2 -3.97 12.98 -27.84
N ALA A 3 -4.48 14.06 -27.24
CA ALA A 3 -3.67 15.18 -26.80
C ALA A 3 -2.62 14.70 -25.80
N VAL A 4 -1.35 14.79 -26.19
CA VAL A 4 -0.21 14.60 -25.28
C VAL A 4 -0.21 15.85 -24.40
N GLY A 5 -0.64 15.68 -23.14
CA GLY A 5 -0.52 16.74 -22.13
C GLY A 5 0.94 17.19 -21.95
N PRO A 6 1.19 18.33 -21.28
CA PRO A 6 2.53 18.85 -21.10
C PRO A 6 3.47 17.80 -20.47
N PRO A 7 4.77 17.81 -20.82
CA PRO A 7 5.73 16.85 -20.29
C PRO A 7 5.76 16.94 -18.76
N VAL A 8 5.42 15.83 -18.10
CA VAL A 8 5.50 15.70 -16.64
C VAL A 8 6.98 15.49 -16.29
N ALA A 9 7.51 16.31 -15.39
CA ALA A 9 8.90 16.17 -14.94
C ALA A 9 9.12 14.76 -14.34
N ASP A 10 10.30 14.17 -14.61
CA ASP A 10 10.68 12.91 -13.97
C ASP A 10 10.57 13.08 -12.46
N THR A 11 9.57 12.40 -11.89
CA THR A 11 9.24 12.60 -10.48
C THR A 11 10.26 11.83 -9.65
N PRO A 12 10.81 12.43 -8.58
CA PRO A 12 11.75 11.74 -7.72
C PRO A 12 11.24 10.37 -7.27
N MET A 13 12.11 9.36 -7.31
CA MET A 13 11.76 7.96 -6.98
C MET A 13 11.14 7.77 -5.59
N TRP A 14 11.34 8.70 -4.66
CA TRP A 14 10.74 8.64 -3.33
C TRP A 14 9.23 8.93 -3.31
N LEU A 15 8.68 9.57 -4.36
CA LEU A 15 7.24 9.86 -4.49
C LEU A 15 6.50 8.81 -5.32
N SER A 16 7.08 8.39 -6.44
CA SER A 16 6.44 7.46 -7.37
C SER A 16 6.73 6.01 -7.03
N HIS A 17 7.95 5.70 -6.57
CA HIS A 17 8.52 4.35 -6.52
C HIS A 17 8.27 3.54 -7.81
N HIS A 18 8.14 4.23 -8.94
CA HIS A 18 7.78 3.67 -10.23
C HIS A 18 8.65 4.30 -11.30
N TRP A 19 9.13 3.47 -12.22
CA TRP A 19 9.78 3.93 -13.45
C TRP A 19 8.74 4.56 -14.39
N PRO A 20 9.14 5.41 -15.35
CA PRO A 20 8.21 6.06 -16.28
C PRO A 20 7.24 5.11 -16.99
N ALA A 21 7.70 3.89 -17.32
CA ALA A 21 6.89 2.84 -17.93
C ALA A 21 5.78 2.26 -17.02
N GLN A 22 5.67 2.73 -15.77
CA GLN A 22 4.73 2.26 -14.77
C GLN A 22 3.87 3.38 -14.18
N TYR A 23 3.92 4.60 -14.74
CA TYR A 23 3.20 5.76 -14.22
C TYR A 23 1.68 5.64 -14.27
N GLU A 24 1.11 4.65 -14.96
CA GLU A 24 -0.31 4.28 -14.83
C GLU A 24 -0.70 3.91 -13.38
N ARG A 25 0.28 3.47 -12.57
CA ARG A 25 0.15 3.17 -11.13
C ARG A 25 0.23 4.41 -10.24
N CYS A 26 0.53 5.57 -10.80
CA CYS A 26 0.64 6.84 -10.10
C CYS A 26 -0.59 7.74 -10.34
N ALA A 27 -0.93 8.56 -9.35
CA ALA A 27 -1.77 9.74 -9.54
C ALA A 27 -0.88 10.95 -9.85
N VAL A 28 -1.40 11.96 -10.56
CA VAL A 28 -0.68 13.21 -10.81
C VAL A 28 -1.18 14.27 -9.84
N ILE A 29 -0.29 14.79 -8.99
CA ILE A 29 -0.58 15.82 -8.00
C ILE A 29 0.41 16.96 -8.22
N ALA A 30 -0.09 18.18 -8.44
CA ALA A 30 0.74 19.37 -8.69
C ALA A 30 1.85 19.15 -9.75
N GLY A 31 1.55 18.36 -10.80
CA GLY A 31 2.51 18.05 -11.85
C GLY A 31 3.55 16.97 -11.52
N GLY A 32 3.41 16.25 -10.41
CA GLY A 32 4.28 15.12 -10.04
C GLY A 32 3.52 13.78 -9.94
N HIS A 33 4.20 12.68 -10.28
CA HIS A 33 3.68 11.31 -10.15
C HIS A 33 3.83 10.77 -8.71
N VAL A 34 2.72 10.62 -8.01
CA VAL A 34 2.67 10.06 -6.66
C VAL A 34 2.10 8.64 -6.71
N CYS A 35 2.74 7.69 -6.02
CA CYS A 35 2.24 6.32 -5.96
C CYS A 35 0.79 6.29 -5.43
N ARG A 36 -0.13 5.70 -6.21
CA ARG A 36 -1.56 5.66 -5.84
C ARG A 36 -1.80 4.84 -4.58
N ARG A 37 -1.02 3.78 -4.33
CA ARG A 37 -1.12 3.02 -3.05
C ARG A 37 -0.73 3.90 -1.87
N CYS A 38 0.42 4.57 -1.94
CA CYS A 38 0.89 5.43 -0.84
C CYS A 38 -0.06 6.59 -0.58
N LEU A 39 -0.59 7.20 -1.64
CA LEU A 39 -1.54 8.30 -1.56
C LEU A 39 -2.80 7.94 -0.77
N TRP A 40 -3.25 6.68 -0.83
CA TRP A 40 -4.42 6.21 -0.08
C TRP A 40 -4.04 5.56 1.26
N LEU A 41 -2.92 4.84 1.30
CA LEU A 41 -2.44 4.14 2.50
C LEU A 41 -2.19 5.13 3.63
N TYR A 42 -1.38 6.18 3.41
CA TYR A 42 -0.96 7.05 4.50
C TYR A 42 -2.11 7.85 5.11
N PRO A 43 -2.95 8.57 4.34
CA PRO A 43 -4.03 9.35 4.93
C PRO A 43 -5.05 8.47 5.64
N VAL A 44 -5.44 7.33 5.05
CA VAL A 44 -6.42 6.42 5.67
C VAL A 44 -5.86 5.80 6.94
N ALA A 45 -4.58 5.39 6.95
CA ALA A 45 -3.95 4.84 8.13
C ALA A 45 -3.80 5.89 9.25
N ILE A 46 -3.44 7.14 8.93
CA ILE A 46 -3.36 8.23 9.91
C ILE A 46 -4.72 8.52 10.52
N VAL A 47 -5.75 8.70 9.70
CA VAL A 47 -7.13 8.93 10.18
C VAL A 47 -7.58 7.75 11.05
N SER A 48 -7.34 6.53 10.59
CA SER A 48 -7.67 5.33 11.35
C SER A 48 -6.90 5.27 12.67
N ALA A 49 -5.62 5.64 12.71
CA ALA A 49 -4.85 5.70 13.96
C ALA A 49 -5.44 6.72 14.95
N MET A 50 -5.81 7.91 14.49
CA MET A 50 -6.43 8.94 15.32
C MET A 50 -7.76 8.47 15.91
N VAL A 51 -8.61 7.87 15.08
CA VAL A 51 -9.89 7.34 15.53
C VAL A 51 -9.61 6.21 16.55
N ALA A 52 -8.64 5.32 16.29
CA ALA A 52 -8.27 4.16 17.14
C ALA A 52 -7.79 4.57 18.52
N ALA A 53 -7.05 5.68 18.57
CA ALA A 53 -6.54 6.22 19.81
C ALA A 53 -7.65 6.87 20.67
N TRP A 54 -8.72 7.40 20.06
CA TRP A 54 -9.69 8.26 20.76
C TRP A 54 -11.09 7.65 20.97
N GLY A 55 -11.43 6.54 20.32
CA GLY A 55 -12.78 5.98 20.39
C GLY A 55 -12.85 4.45 20.54
N PRO A 56 -14.02 3.90 20.93
CA PRO A 56 -14.22 2.47 21.14
C PRO A 56 -14.41 1.64 19.85
N TRP A 57 -14.40 2.29 18.69
CA TRP A 57 -14.67 1.67 17.38
C TRP A 57 -13.65 0.59 16.96
N TRP A 58 -12.46 0.56 17.55
CA TRP A 58 -11.44 -0.46 17.31
C TRP A 58 -11.01 -1.14 18.63
N PRO A 59 -11.69 -2.22 19.05
CA PRO A 59 -11.35 -2.88 20.30
C PRO A 59 -10.05 -3.67 20.15
N ARG A 60 -9.08 -3.44 21.05
CA ARG A 60 -7.75 -4.06 21.01
C ARG A 60 -7.76 -5.60 21.04
N SER A 61 -8.84 -6.21 21.51
CA SER A 61 -9.04 -7.67 21.48
C SER A 61 -9.10 -8.23 20.06
N TRP A 62 -9.44 -7.42 19.06
CA TRP A 62 -9.49 -7.82 17.66
C TRP A 62 -8.16 -7.68 16.92
N ASP A 63 -7.17 -7.01 17.52
CA ASP A 63 -5.86 -6.75 16.92
C ASP A 63 -5.21 -8.01 16.33
N PRO A 64 -5.15 -9.16 17.04
CA PRO A 64 -4.48 -10.36 16.53
C PRO A 64 -5.08 -10.91 15.23
N VAL A 65 -6.34 -10.59 14.95
CA VAL A 65 -7.06 -11.04 13.75
C VAL A 65 -7.07 -9.95 12.69
N LEU A 66 -7.50 -8.73 13.01
CA LEU A 66 -7.74 -7.69 12.01
C LEU A 66 -6.44 -7.10 11.44
N ILE A 67 -5.40 -6.96 12.26
CA ILE A 67 -4.12 -6.41 11.82
C ILE A 67 -3.49 -7.26 10.70
N PRO A 68 -3.39 -8.60 10.81
CA PRO A 68 -2.89 -9.40 9.70
C PRO A 68 -3.92 -9.62 8.58
N LEU A 69 -5.23 -9.69 8.88
CA LEU A 69 -6.24 -10.09 7.90
C LEU A 69 -6.69 -8.95 6.98
N LEU A 70 -6.87 -7.72 7.45
CA LEU A 70 -7.33 -6.63 6.58
C LEU A 70 -6.35 -6.24 5.46
N PRO A 71 -5.01 -6.31 5.65
CA PRO A 71 -4.06 -6.08 4.58
C PRO A 71 -4.02 -7.23 3.55
N PHE A 72 -4.46 -8.44 3.91
CA PHE A 72 -4.32 -9.63 3.08
C PHE A 72 -4.88 -9.46 1.65
N PRO A 73 -6.11 -8.94 1.43
CA PRO A 73 -6.61 -8.70 0.08
C PRO A 73 -5.74 -7.76 -0.76
N ALA A 74 -5.15 -6.71 -0.15
CA ALA A 74 -4.26 -5.78 -0.84
C ALA A 74 -2.93 -6.44 -1.22
N VAL A 75 -2.42 -7.34 -0.38
CA VAL A 75 -1.22 -8.15 -0.64
C VAL A 75 -1.49 -9.13 -1.77
N VAL A 76 -2.61 -9.86 -1.73
CA VAL A 76 -2.99 -10.78 -2.81
C VAL A 76 -3.07 -10.03 -4.14
N GLU A 77 -3.73 -8.88 -4.17
CA GLU A 77 -3.83 -8.08 -5.39
C GLU A 77 -2.47 -7.56 -5.87
N PHE A 78 -1.61 -7.12 -4.95
CA PHE A 78 -0.24 -6.71 -5.26
C PHE A 78 0.56 -7.85 -5.90
N VAL A 79 0.47 -9.05 -5.33
CA VAL A 79 1.15 -10.25 -5.84
C VAL A 79 0.65 -10.57 -7.24
N LEU A 80 -0.67 -10.62 -7.44
CA LEU A 80 -1.26 -10.94 -8.73
C LEU A 80 -0.90 -9.90 -9.81
N ASP A 81 -0.87 -8.61 -9.47
CA ASP A 81 -0.47 -7.52 -10.39
C ASP A 81 1.02 -7.62 -10.76
N ASN A 82 1.91 -7.83 -9.78
CA ASN A 82 3.36 -7.94 -10.03
C ASN A 82 3.73 -9.19 -10.84
N LEU A 83 3.01 -10.28 -10.64
CA LEU A 83 3.17 -11.51 -11.42
C LEU A 83 2.43 -11.46 -12.77
N ARG A 84 1.76 -10.35 -13.09
CA ARG A 84 0.96 -10.13 -14.31
C ARG A 84 -0.13 -11.18 -14.54
N LEU A 85 -0.65 -11.75 -13.45
CA LEU A 85 -1.74 -12.73 -13.48
C LEU A 85 -3.12 -12.06 -13.59
N VAL A 86 -3.21 -10.78 -13.24
CA VAL A 86 -4.40 -9.94 -13.41
C VAL A 86 -4.05 -8.65 -14.12
N ARG A 87 -5.02 -8.05 -14.81
CA ARG A 87 -4.85 -6.71 -15.38
C ARG A 87 -4.91 -5.67 -14.27
N TYR A 88 -4.03 -4.69 -14.35
CA TYR A 88 -4.03 -3.53 -13.47
C TYR A 88 -5.40 -2.83 -13.45
N SER A 89 -5.88 -2.46 -12.27
CA SER A 89 -7.10 -1.68 -12.07
C SER A 89 -6.89 -0.66 -10.95
N PRO A 90 -6.97 0.65 -11.23
CA PRO A 90 -6.74 1.69 -10.22
C PRO A 90 -7.79 1.66 -9.11
N VAL A 91 -9.06 1.38 -9.44
CA VAL A 91 -10.15 1.32 -8.45
C VAL A 91 -9.92 0.18 -7.47
N ARG A 92 -9.61 -1.03 -8.00
CA ARG A 92 -9.33 -2.20 -7.15
C ARG A 92 -8.13 -1.95 -6.24
N GLN A 93 -7.05 -1.40 -6.78
CA GLN A 93 -5.85 -1.04 -6.02
C GLN A 93 -6.19 -0.09 -4.87
N VAL A 94 -6.97 0.95 -5.13
CA VAL A 94 -7.37 1.95 -4.12
C VAL A 94 -8.22 1.32 -3.03
N VAL A 95 -9.29 0.61 -3.40
CA VAL A 95 -10.24 0.02 -2.44
C VAL A 95 -9.53 -0.95 -1.51
N LEU A 96 -8.75 -1.89 -2.06
CA LEU A 96 -8.07 -2.89 -1.24
C LEU A 96 -6.98 -2.25 -0.37
N THR A 97 -6.26 -1.26 -0.89
CA THR A 97 -5.27 -0.52 -0.10
C THR A 97 -5.93 0.23 1.06
N ALA A 98 -7.06 0.90 0.82
CA ALA A 98 -7.77 1.63 1.87
C ALA A 98 -8.27 0.69 2.97
N VAL A 99 -8.78 -0.50 2.63
CA VAL A 99 -9.17 -1.51 3.62
C VAL A 99 -7.99 -1.95 4.49
N GLY A 100 -6.85 -2.28 3.86
CA GLY A 100 -5.64 -2.64 4.59
C GLY A 100 -5.07 -1.50 5.44
N ALA A 101 -5.24 -0.26 4.99
CA ALA A 101 -4.77 0.93 5.69
C ALA A 101 -5.47 1.15 7.04
N VAL A 102 -6.73 0.71 7.20
CA VAL A 102 -7.43 0.77 8.48
C VAL A 102 -6.67 -0.03 9.56
N ALA A 103 -6.27 -1.27 9.24
CA ALA A 103 -5.44 -2.09 10.11
C ALA A 103 -4.05 -1.49 10.35
N ALA A 104 -3.44 -0.87 9.33
CA ALA A 104 -2.17 -0.19 9.49
C ALA A 104 -2.26 0.96 10.50
N GLY A 105 -3.38 1.70 10.53
CA GLY A 105 -3.63 2.74 11.53
C GLY A 105 -3.65 2.19 12.96
N ALA A 106 -4.37 1.10 13.21
CA ALA A 106 -4.36 0.42 14.50
C ALA A 106 -2.96 -0.11 14.86
N GLY A 107 -2.23 -0.65 13.87
CA GLY A 107 -0.84 -1.05 14.01
C GLY A 107 0.09 0.09 14.40
N TYR A 108 -0.10 1.30 13.86
CA TYR A 108 0.67 2.49 14.26
C TYR A 108 0.43 2.86 15.71
N VAL A 109 -0.81 2.82 16.20
CA VAL A 109 -1.08 3.09 17.61
C VAL A 109 -0.35 2.05 18.48
N ARG A 110 -0.43 0.76 18.15
CA ARG A 110 0.34 -0.29 18.86
C ARG A 110 1.85 -0.05 18.81
N TYR A 111 2.39 0.38 17.68
CA TYR A 111 3.81 0.70 17.53
C TYR A 111 4.22 1.91 18.40
N LEU A 112 3.39 2.94 18.45
CA LEU A 112 3.62 4.10 19.32
C LEU A 112 3.56 3.72 20.81
N ASP A 113 2.64 2.82 21.19
CA ASP A 113 2.53 2.29 22.55
C ASP A 113 3.73 1.39 22.91
N ARG A 114 4.14 0.51 21.99
CA ARG A 114 5.24 -0.44 22.16
C ARG A 114 5.98 -0.61 20.82
N PRO A 115 7.13 0.08 20.61
CA PRO A 115 7.85 0.02 19.34
C PRO A 115 8.33 -1.37 18.95
N GLY A 116 8.53 -2.28 19.92
CA GLY A 116 8.88 -3.68 19.69
C GLY A 116 7.70 -4.64 19.64
N ASP A 117 6.49 -4.17 19.34
CA ASP A 117 5.29 -5.03 19.33
C ASP A 117 5.39 -6.16 18.28
N PRO A 118 5.39 -7.43 18.71
CA PRO A 118 5.64 -8.55 17.81
C PRO A 118 4.51 -8.80 16.81
N LEU A 119 3.27 -8.38 17.11
CA LEU A 119 2.16 -8.53 16.18
C LEU A 119 2.35 -7.56 15.00
N VAL A 120 2.73 -6.32 15.28
CA VAL A 120 3.03 -5.32 14.24
C VAL A 120 4.19 -5.78 13.37
N TRP A 121 5.33 -6.08 13.98
CA TRP A 121 6.53 -6.49 13.23
C TRP A 121 6.38 -7.84 12.55
N GLY A 122 5.67 -8.80 13.15
CA GLY A 122 5.36 -10.07 12.51
C GLY A 122 4.51 -9.90 11.26
N THR A 123 3.47 -9.05 11.34
CA THR A 123 2.62 -8.73 10.19
C THR A 123 3.41 -8.04 9.08
N VAL A 124 4.23 -7.03 9.43
CA VAL A 124 5.11 -6.33 8.48
C VAL A 124 6.11 -7.30 7.85
N ALA A 125 6.75 -8.16 8.62
CA ALA A 125 7.73 -9.11 8.13
C ALA A 125 7.10 -10.12 7.15
N ILE A 126 5.95 -10.71 7.51
CA ILE A 126 5.26 -11.69 6.67
C ILE A 126 4.81 -11.03 5.36
N TRP A 127 4.01 -9.95 5.42
CA TRP A 127 3.47 -9.33 4.22
C TRP A 127 4.54 -8.60 3.40
N GLY A 128 5.49 -7.95 4.05
CA GLY A 128 6.64 -7.34 3.39
C GLY A 128 7.46 -8.36 2.61
N THR A 129 7.73 -9.53 3.18
CA THR A 129 8.44 -10.61 2.49
C THR A 129 7.67 -11.13 1.28
N VAL A 130 6.36 -11.37 1.43
CA VAL A 130 5.51 -11.83 0.32
C VAL A 130 5.51 -10.81 -0.84
N CYS A 131 5.31 -9.53 -0.53
CA CYS A 131 5.33 -8.46 -1.54
C CYS A 131 6.71 -8.33 -2.20
N LEU A 132 7.79 -8.37 -1.42
CA LEU A 132 9.16 -8.29 -1.94
C LEU A 132 9.46 -9.44 -2.90
N VAL A 133 9.12 -10.68 -2.52
CA VAL A 133 9.32 -11.86 -3.36
C VAL A 133 8.54 -11.73 -4.66
N ALA A 134 7.27 -11.33 -4.61
CA ALA A 134 6.45 -11.16 -5.81
C ALA A 134 7.01 -10.08 -6.75
N ALA A 135 7.46 -8.94 -6.21
CA ALA A 135 8.08 -7.88 -6.99
C ALA A 135 9.38 -8.33 -7.66
N VAL A 136 10.25 -9.04 -6.92
CA VAL A 136 11.52 -9.57 -7.45
C VAL A 136 11.28 -10.62 -8.54
N VAL A 137 10.37 -11.58 -8.30
CA VAL A 137 10.04 -12.62 -9.27
C VAL A 137 9.39 -12.02 -10.51
N GLY A 138 8.43 -11.11 -10.34
CA GLY A 138 7.79 -10.39 -11.44
C GLY A 138 8.80 -9.61 -12.28
N HIS A 139 9.72 -8.90 -11.64
CA HIS A 139 10.77 -8.16 -12.32
C HIS A 139 11.73 -9.05 -13.12
N ARG A 140 12.15 -10.19 -12.53
CA ARG A 140 13.04 -11.16 -13.22
C ARG A 140 12.38 -11.75 -14.46
N ARG A 141 11.10 -12.15 -14.38
CA ARG A 141 10.34 -12.69 -15.51
C ARG A 141 10.14 -11.71 -16.66
N ASN A 142 10.21 -10.41 -16.39
CA ASN A 142 10.03 -9.37 -17.40
C ASN A 142 11.35 -8.99 -18.11
N ARG A 143 12.50 -9.43 -17.60
CA ARG A 143 13.82 -9.18 -18.21
C ARG A 143 14.30 -10.32 -19.12
N THR A 144 13.71 -11.50 -18.98
CA THR A 144 13.92 -12.68 -19.84
C THR A 144 12.95 -12.65 -21.00
#